data_AF-A0A2S2KQM6-F1
#
_entry.id   AF-A0A2S2KQM6-F1
#
_cell.length_a   1.000
_cell.length_b   1.000
_cell.length_c   1.000
_cell.angle_alpha   90.00
_cell.angle_beta   90.00
_cell.angle_gamma   90.00
#
_symmetry.space_group_name_H-M   'P 1'
#
loop_
_entity.id
_entity.type
_entity.pdbx_description
1 polymer ?
#
loop_
_entity_poly.entity_id
_entity_poly.type
_entity_poly.pdbx_seq_one_letter_code
_entity_poly.pdbx_strand_id
1 'polypeptide(L)'
;MDEFKIYTSDISRYLFYITHIDNIPSMLQNGILSHNLIEQENLDYTPIYDREIVSNRKEKMVNGKSLWHFANLYFQPRNPMLYRVTMEKSPDVIAVVAVDKKILDTSNAFITDGNAASEPTKFYPNTNFKIIEKQISRITDLQWWTESNATKRQIMAECLVPERIPPEFIRAIYVSNHELADKIRQSVSSSVSVIPEPSMFFQPVRKIPLTNNLSLVEGDLFFSKMQTLTVSVNCIGIMGKGLASRAKYQFPDVYVYYQDQCKRKTLRMGKPVLYQREGPYHQQIADDPSSLGNRTDTWFLLFATKQHWRDNSDINGIEKGLQWLLDNYERVGIKSLAIPALGCGLGRLRWEDVGPILCKYLSKMDIPVWVYLPAEKQLSNDLLTKEFLLDD
;
A
#
# COMPACT_ATOMS: atom_id res chain seq x y z
N MET A 1 15.68 8.27 -5.38
CA MET A 1 14.42 7.72 -4.82
C MET A 1 13.43 7.61 -5.96
N ASP A 2 13.88 7.04 -7.08
CA ASP A 2 13.01 6.67 -8.18
C ASP A 2 13.04 5.16 -8.19
N GLU A 3 11.91 4.51 -7.96
CA GLU A 3 11.55 3.15 -8.37
C GLU A 3 10.29 2.73 -7.59
N PHE A 4 9.31 2.22 -8.33
CA PHE A 4 7.90 1.97 -7.99
C PHE A 4 7.00 3.22 -8.01
N LYS A 5 6.47 3.56 -9.19
CA LYS A 5 5.16 4.21 -9.29
C LYS A 5 4.14 3.10 -9.56
N ILE A 6 3.25 2.86 -8.61
CA ILE A 6 2.16 1.89 -8.76
C ILE A 6 1.07 2.45 -9.69
N TYR A 7 1.05 3.78 -9.91
CA TYR A 7 0.02 4.47 -10.68
C TYR A 7 0.49 4.94 -12.06
N THR A 8 -0.42 4.83 -13.04
CA THR A 8 -0.36 5.54 -14.31
C THR A 8 -0.53 7.06 -14.13
N SER A 9 0.02 7.81 -15.07
CA SER A 9 0.33 9.25 -15.03
C SER A 9 -0.86 10.24 -14.96
N ASP A 10 -2.09 9.85 -14.61
CA ASP A 10 -3.28 10.73 -14.69
C ASP A 10 -4.02 10.97 -13.35
N ILE A 11 -3.56 10.39 -12.23
CA ILE A 11 -4.16 10.60 -10.89
C ILE A 11 -3.94 12.02 -10.36
N SER A 12 -2.90 12.72 -10.81
CA SER A 12 -2.55 14.07 -10.34
C SER A 12 -3.59 15.14 -10.68
N ARG A 13 -4.52 14.84 -11.58
CA ARG A 13 -5.65 15.70 -11.96
C ARG A 13 -6.87 15.55 -11.06
N TYR A 14 -6.84 14.62 -10.12
CA TYR A 14 -7.97 14.32 -9.25
C TYR A 14 -7.64 14.54 -7.78
N LEU A 15 -8.70 14.72 -7.01
CA LEU A 15 -8.74 14.57 -5.57
C LEU A 15 -9.69 13.43 -5.23
N PHE A 16 -9.55 12.81 -4.06
CA PHE A 16 -10.16 11.50 -3.82
C PHE A 16 -11.00 11.47 -2.55
N TYR A 17 -12.21 10.93 -2.66
CA TYR A 17 -13.09 10.68 -1.52
C TYR A 17 -13.20 9.17 -1.28
N ILE A 18 -13.00 8.72 -0.04
CA ILE A 18 -13.09 7.31 0.34
C ILE A 18 -14.44 7.08 1.01
N THR A 19 -15.22 6.10 0.52
CA THR A 19 -16.61 5.88 0.94
C THR A 19 -17.03 4.42 0.84
N HIS A 20 -18.17 4.08 1.43
CA HIS A 20 -18.81 2.78 1.21
C HIS A 20 -19.49 2.73 -0.16
N ILE A 21 -19.48 1.57 -0.82
CA ILE A 21 -20.08 1.40 -2.16
C ILE A 21 -21.57 1.80 -2.20
N ASP A 22 -22.31 1.58 -1.12
CA ASP A 22 -23.75 1.88 -1.03
C ASP A 22 -24.05 3.38 -1.03
N ASN A 23 -23.06 4.24 -0.77
CA ASN A 23 -23.23 5.70 -0.82
C ASN A 23 -23.16 6.26 -2.25
N ILE A 24 -22.65 5.47 -3.22
CA ILE A 24 -22.39 5.93 -4.58
C ILE A 24 -23.65 6.47 -5.28
N PRO A 25 -24.83 5.81 -5.24
CA PRO A 25 -26.02 6.34 -5.89
C PRO A 25 -26.41 7.75 -5.39
N SER A 26 -26.40 7.95 -4.07
CA SER A 26 -26.70 9.26 -3.47
C SER A 26 -25.66 10.31 -3.88
N MET A 27 -24.37 9.94 -3.91
CA MET A 27 -23.30 10.85 -4.33
C MET A 27 -23.41 11.28 -5.79
N LEU A 28 -23.87 10.40 -6.68
CA LEU A 28 -24.08 10.74 -8.09
C LEU A 28 -25.31 11.63 -8.31
N GLN A 29 -26.31 11.53 -7.43
CA GLN A 29 -27.51 12.34 -7.48
C GLN A 29 -27.32 13.71 -6.82
N ASN A 30 -26.76 13.72 -5.61
CA ASN A 30 -26.71 14.88 -4.72
C ASN A 30 -25.31 15.51 -4.65
N GLY A 31 -24.28 14.77 -5.03
CA GLY A 31 -22.89 15.18 -4.87
C GLY A 31 -22.30 14.63 -3.57
N ILE A 32 -21.05 14.99 -3.29
CA ILE A 32 -20.37 14.58 -2.06
C ILE A 32 -20.66 15.63 -0.99
N LEU A 33 -21.40 15.25 0.04
CA LEU A 33 -21.88 16.16 1.07
C LEU A 33 -20.95 16.15 2.29
N SER A 34 -20.88 17.29 2.96
CA SER A 34 -20.32 17.39 4.30
C SER A 34 -21.23 16.68 5.30
N HIS A 35 -20.66 16.19 6.41
CA HIS A 35 -21.42 15.50 7.46
C HIS A 35 -22.57 16.33 8.01
N ASN A 36 -22.32 17.63 8.22
CA ASN A 36 -23.35 18.55 8.69
C ASN A 36 -24.56 18.59 7.73
N LEU A 37 -24.31 18.61 6.42
CA LEU A 37 -25.38 18.67 5.42
C LEU A 37 -26.15 17.34 5.32
N ILE A 38 -25.47 16.21 5.48
CA ILE A 38 -26.10 14.88 5.55
C ILE A 38 -27.09 14.82 6.73
N GLU A 39 -26.71 15.30 7.91
CA GLU A 39 -27.60 15.35 9.07
C GLU A 39 -28.76 16.33 8.89
N GLN A 40 -28.48 17.52 8.34
CA GLN A 40 -29.50 18.54 8.08
C GLN A 40 -30.55 18.09 7.06
N GLU A 41 -30.14 17.36 6.03
CA GLU A 41 -31.02 16.82 4.99
C GLU A 41 -31.61 15.45 5.38
N ASN A 42 -31.24 14.90 6.56
CA ASN A 42 -31.67 13.59 7.06
C ASN A 42 -31.48 12.46 6.02
N LEU A 43 -30.31 12.43 5.39
CA LEU A 43 -29.97 11.45 4.37
C LEU A 43 -29.34 10.20 4.99
N ASP A 44 -29.82 9.04 4.56
CA ASP A 44 -29.20 7.76 4.92
C ASP A 44 -27.81 7.63 4.29
N TYR A 45 -26.85 7.14 5.07
CA TYR A 45 -25.52 6.83 4.58
C TYR A 45 -24.93 5.64 5.33
N THR A 46 -24.04 4.91 4.66
CA THR A 46 -23.27 3.82 5.25
C THR A 46 -21.89 4.35 5.67
N PRO A 47 -21.56 4.37 6.98
CA PRO A 47 -20.26 4.85 7.44
C PRO A 47 -19.14 3.90 7.05
N ILE A 48 -18.02 4.46 6.61
CA ILE A 48 -16.77 3.72 6.39
C ILE A 48 -15.75 3.92 7.51
N TYR A 49 -16.03 4.86 8.41
CA TYR A 49 -15.19 5.31 9.53
C TYR A 49 -15.82 4.92 10.87
N ASP A 50 -14.99 4.83 11.90
CA ASP A 50 -15.47 4.64 13.27
C ASP A 50 -16.02 5.93 13.88
N ARG A 51 -16.90 5.78 14.87
CA ARG A 51 -17.58 6.91 15.52
C ARG A 51 -16.59 7.91 16.14
N GLU A 52 -15.45 7.45 16.66
CA GLU A 52 -14.46 8.32 17.32
C GLU A 52 -13.76 9.26 16.33
N ILE A 53 -13.39 8.79 15.13
CA ILE A 53 -12.81 9.63 14.08
C ILE A 53 -13.79 10.74 13.67
N VAL A 54 -15.07 10.39 13.57
CA VAL A 54 -16.15 11.32 13.24
C VAL A 54 -16.32 12.37 14.35
N SER A 55 -16.27 11.96 15.62
CA SER A 55 -16.35 12.86 16.77
C SER A 55 -15.18 13.84 16.84
N ASN A 56 -13.94 13.37 16.67
CA ASN A 56 -12.74 14.22 16.69
C ASN A 56 -12.79 15.32 15.62
N ARG A 57 -13.33 14.99 14.45
CA ARG A 57 -13.53 15.98 13.37
C ARG A 57 -14.63 16.99 13.72
N LYS A 58 -15.63 16.63 14.53
CA LYS A 58 -16.69 17.56 14.97
C LYS A 58 -16.12 18.68 15.83
N GLU A 59 -15.18 18.36 16.71
CA GLU A 59 -14.60 19.31 17.66
C GLU A 59 -13.54 20.22 17.04
N LYS A 60 -12.88 19.77 15.95
CA LYS A 60 -11.82 20.54 15.29
C LYS A 60 -12.40 21.70 14.47
N MET A 61 -12.00 22.93 14.83
CA MET A 61 -12.46 24.17 14.19
C MET A 61 -11.43 24.72 13.20
N VAL A 62 -11.91 25.14 12.02
CA VAL A 62 -11.16 25.80 10.95
C VAL A 62 -11.90 27.07 10.56
N ASN A 63 -11.26 28.23 10.75
CA ASN A 63 -11.87 29.54 10.49
C ASN A 63 -13.29 29.70 11.08
N GLY A 64 -13.50 29.22 12.30
CA GLY A 64 -14.78 29.32 13.00
C GLY A 64 -15.84 28.29 12.58
N LYS A 65 -15.53 27.34 11.69
CA LYS A 65 -16.40 26.22 11.34
C LYS A 65 -15.78 24.88 11.73
N SER A 66 -16.60 23.94 12.19
CA SER A 66 -16.17 22.55 12.40
C SER A 66 -15.74 21.89 11.09
N LEU A 67 -14.83 20.91 11.13
CA LEU A 67 -14.50 20.09 9.95
C LEU A 67 -15.73 19.36 9.38
N TRP A 68 -16.80 19.17 10.16
CA TRP A 68 -18.06 18.60 9.69
C TRP A 68 -18.78 19.43 8.63
N HIS A 69 -18.46 20.72 8.49
CA HIS A 69 -18.98 21.57 7.42
C HIS A 69 -18.25 21.40 6.09
N PHE A 70 -17.30 20.48 5.99
CA PHE A 70 -16.51 20.28 4.79
C PHE A 70 -16.62 18.83 4.29
N ALA A 71 -16.80 18.67 2.99
CA ALA A 71 -16.52 17.41 2.30
C ALA A 71 -15.01 17.31 2.08
N ASN A 72 -14.39 16.27 2.64
CA ASN A 72 -12.94 16.14 2.68
C ASN A 72 -12.41 15.24 1.55
N LEU A 73 -11.55 15.78 0.70
CA LEU A 73 -10.89 15.05 -0.37
C LEU A 73 -9.41 14.87 -0.08
N TYR A 74 -8.85 13.71 -0.36
CA TYR A 74 -7.42 13.43 -0.24
C TYR A 74 -6.69 13.74 -1.54
N PHE A 75 -5.45 14.21 -1.43
CA PHE A 75 -4.54 14.29 -2.59
C PHE A 75 -3.97 12.92 -2.99
N GLN A 76 -3.85 12.00 -2.03
CA GLN A 76 -3.41 10.62 -2.24
C GLN A 76 -4.42 9.67 -1.57
N PRO A 77 -5.18 8.86 -2.35
CA PRO A 77 -6.17 7.94 -1.77
C PRO A 77 -5.50 6.77 -1.04
N ARG A 78 -4.34 6.32 -1.51
CA ARG A 78 -3.61 5.21 -0.91
C ARG A 78 -2.76 5.70 0.25
N ASN A 79 -3.44 5.95 1.35
CA ASN A 79 -2.91 6.59 2.54
C ASN A 79 -3.22 5.75 3.81
N PRO A 80 -2.72 6.15 5.00
CA PRO A 80 -2.94 5.44 6.27
C PRO A 80 -4.42 5.21 6.62
N MET A 81 -5.30 6.13 6.24
CA MET A 81 -6.73 6.02 6.53
C MET A 81 -7.35 4.91 5.67
N LEU A 82 -7.12 4.92 4.34
CA LEU A 82 -7.60 3.83 3.48
C LEU A 82 -7.01 2.48 3.92
N TYR A 83 -5.72 2.46 4.30
CA TYR A 83 -5.07 1.26 4.78
C TYR A 83 -5.79 0.65 5.98
N ARG A 84 -6.07 1.48 7.01
CA ARG A 84 -6.84 1.09 8.19
C ARG A 84 -8.19 0.48 7.82
N VAL A 85 -8.95 1.15 6.97
CA VAL A 85 -10.27 0.67 6.52
C VAL A 85 -10.16 -0.69 5.81
N THR A 86 -9.15 -0.90 4.96
CA THR A 86 -8.93 -2.21 4.29
C THR A 86 -8.49 -3.33 5.24
N MET A 87 -8.05 -2.98 6.46
CA MET A 87 -7.75 -3.96 7.51
C MET A 87 -9.00 -4.35 8.30
N GLU A 88 -9.95 -3.43 8.46
CA GLU A 88 -11.19 -3.60 9.23
C GLU A 88 -12.33 -4.19 8.39
N LYS A 89 -12.42 -3.78 7.13
CA LYS A 89 -13.51 -4.12 6.22
C LYS A 89 -12.95 -4.81 4.97
N SER A 90 -13.81 -5.58 4.30
CA SER A 90 -13.46 -6.12 2.98
C SER A 90 -13.20 -4.95 2.01
N PRO A 91 -12.15 -4.99 1.18
CA PRO A 91 -11.99 -4.05 0.06
C PRO A 91 -13.21 -3.97 -0.86
N ASP A 92 -14.03 -5.03 -0.91
CA ASP A 92 -15.18 -5.14 -1.82
C ASP A 92 -16.40 -4.34 -1.38
N VAL A 93 -16.31 -3.64 -0.24
CA VAL A 93 -17.34 -2.69 0.20
C VAL A 93 -16.86 -1.23 0.15
N ILE A 94 -15.65 -1.00 -0.34
CA ILE A 94 -14.99 0.31 -0.37
C ILE A 94 -14.98 0.83 -1.81
N ALA A 95 -15.30 2.12 -1.98
CA ALA A 95 -15.10 2.84 -3.21
C ALA A 95 -14.21 4.07 -2.95
N VAL A 96 -13.40 4.42 -3.95
CA VAL A 96 -12.66 5.68 -3.98
C VAL A 96 -13.16 6.52 -5.14
N VAL A 97 -13.82 7.63 -4.85
CA VAL A 97 -14.39 8.53 -5.85
C VAL A 97 -13.37 9.60 -6.23
N ALA A 98 -13.03 9.67 -7.52
CA ALA A 98 -12.18 10.72 -8.06
C ALA A 98 -13.00 11.94 -8.48
N VAL A 99 -12.58 13.08 -7.95
CA VAL A 99 -13.15 14.40 -8.16
C VAL A 99 -12.17 15.24 -8.96
N ASP A 100 -12.65 15.91 -10.00
CA ASP A 100 -11.88 16.83 -10.83
C ASP A 100 -11.25 17.93 -9.98
N LYS A 101 -9.92 18.04 -10.00
CA LYS A 101 -9.15 18.97 -9.17
C LYS A 101 -9.48 20.44 -9.46
N LYS A 102 -10.17 20.76 -10.57
CA LYS A 102 -10.78 22.09 -10.81
C LYS A 102 -11.78 22.51 -9.73
N ILE A 103 -12.23 21.62 -8.86
CA ILE A 103 -13.02 21.98 -7.67
C ILE A 103 -12.29 23.00 -6.78
N LEU A 104 -10.95 23.01 -6.83
CA LEU A 104 -10.10 23.99 -6.15
C LEU A 104 -10.33 25.43 -6.64
N ASP A 105 -10.74 25.62 -7.89
CA ASP A 105 -10.91 26.96 -8.49
C ASP A 105 -12.30 27.56 -8.20
N THR A 106 -13.26 26.73 -7.80
CA THR A 106 -14.69 27.09 -7.71
C THR A 106 -15.21 27.18 -6.27
N SER A 107 -14.39 26.81 -5.28
CA SER A 107 -14.82 26.70 -3.89
C SER A 107 -13.94 27.52 -2.95
N ASN A 108 -14.50 28.00 -1.83
CA ASN A 108 -13.74 28.57 -0.71
C ASN A 108 -13.07 27.46 0.12
N ALA A 109 -12.38 26.54 -0.57
CA ALA A 109 -11.78 25.38 0.04
C ALA A 109 -10.52 25.72 0.86
N PHE A 110 -10.22 24.84 1.81
CA PHE A 110 -8.95 24.84 2.52
C PHE A 110 -8.12 23.65 2.11
N ILE A 111 -6.81 23.86 2.04
CA ILE A 111 -5.82 22.84 1.77
C ILE A 111 -5.03 22.60 3.04
N THR A 112 -4.78 21.35 3.37
CA THR A 112 -3.98 20.98 4.52
C THR A 112 -2.67 20.33 4.11
N ASP A 113 -1.62 20.48 4.92
CA ASP A 113 -0.33 19.80 4.69
C ASP A 113 -0.25 18.37 5.29
N GLY A 114 -1.41 17.83 5.71
CA GLY A 114 -1.58 16.52 6.30
C GLY A 114 -3.01 16.31 6.83
N ASN A 115 -3.25 15.26 7.60
CA ASN A 115 -4.57 14.97 8.19
C ASN A 115 -5.10 16.17 8.99
N ALA A 116 -6.24 16.74 8.58
CA ALA A 116 -6.86 17.93 9.16
C ALA A 116 -7.25 17.78 10.63
N ALA A 117 -7.51 16.55 11.08
CA ALA A 117 -7.81 16.26 12.49
C ALA A 117 -6.56 16.29 13.38
N SER A 118 -5.35 16.21 12.80
CA SER A 118 -4.10 16.23 13.57
C SER A 118 -3.70 17.66 13.97
N GLU A 119 -3.37 17.88 15.25
CA GLU A 119 -2.93 19.18 15.78
C GLU A 119 -1.82 19.90 15.00
N PRO A 120 -0.71 19.25 14.56
CA PRO A 120 0.36 19.95 13.86
C PRO A 120 0.02 20.32 12.40
N THR A 121 -1.19 20.02 11.92
CA THR A 121 -1.58 20.28 10.53
C THR A 121 -1.85 21.76 10.28
N LYS A 122 -1.27 22.27 9.20
CA LYS A 122 -1.46 23.65 8.76
C LYS A 122 -2.55 23.73 7.70
N PHE A 123 -3.32 24.81 7.76
CA PHE A 123 -4.41 25.09 6.84
C PHE A 123 -4.05 26.29 5.97
N TYR A 124 -4.35 26.17 4.67
CA TYR A 124 -4.07 27.17 3.66
C TYR A 124 -5.35 27.43 2.87
N PRO A 125 -5.70 28.68 2.57
CA PRO A 125 -6.74 28.96 1.58
C PRO A 125 -6.38 28.33 0.23
N ASN A 126 -7.37 27.87 -0.54
CA ASN A 126 -7.19 27.33 -1.89
C ASN A 126 -6.41 28.27 -2.82
N THR A 127 -6.52 29.59 -2.65
CA THR A 127 -5.74 30.60 -3.41
C THR A 127 -4.22 30.42 -3.25
N ASN A 128 -3.77 29.82 -2.15
CA ASN A 128 -2.36 29.52 -1.91
C ASN A 128 -1.93 28.16 -2.48
N PHE A 129 -2.82 27.39 -3.10
CA PHE A 129 -2.51 26.03 -3.56
C PHE A 129 -1.29 26.00 -4.48
N LYS A 130 -1.18 26.93 -5.44
CA LYS A 130 -0.02 27.02 -6.35
C LYS A 130 1.33 27.19 -5.63
N ILE A 131 1.33 27.78 -4.43
CA ILE A 131 2.54 28.00 -3.62
C ILE A 131 2.96 26.69 -2.95
N ILE A 132 1.99 25.92 -2.43
CA ILE A 132 2.24 24.71 -1.62
C ILE A 132 2.15 23.40 -2.41
N GLU A 133 1.69 23.44 -3.67
CA GLU A 133 1.45 22.25 -4.50
C GLU A 133 2.68 21.36 -4.61
N LYS A 134 3.87 21.94 -4.80
CA LYS A 134 5.12 21.16 -4.87
C LYS A 134 5.44 20.44 -3.57
N GLN A 135 5.15 21.08 -2.43
CA GLN A 135 5.36 20.48 -1.11
C GLN A 135 4.40 19.31 -0.90
N ILE A 136 3.11 19.51 -1.21
CA ILE A 136 2.09 18.45 -1.11
C ILE A 136 2.46 17.29 -2.02
N SER A 137 2.69 17.56 -3.31
CA SER A 137 3.01 16.55 -4.33
C SER A 137 4.22 15.70 -3.94
N ARG A 138 5.30 16.34 -3.42
CA ARG A 138 6.50 15.62 -2.96
C ARG A 138 6.19 14.54 -1.91
N ILE A 139 5.20 14.76 -1.06
CA ILE A 139 4.80 13.78 -0.04
C ILE A 139 3.75 12.81 -0.58
N THR A 140 2.75 13.32 -1.29
CA THR A 140 1.63 12.51 -1.79
C THR A 140 2.04 11.57 -2.92
N ASP A 141 3.18 11.83 -3.57
CA ASP A 141 3.79 10.93 -4.56
C ASP A 141 4.52 9.73 -3.92
N LEU A 142 4.75 9.76 -2.60
CA LEU A 142 5.34 8.64 -1.87
C LEU A 142 4.40 7.42 -1.90
N GLN A 143 4.97 6.23 -2.08
CA GLN A 143 4.22 4.96 -2.07
C GLN A 143 4.18 4.29 -0.68
N TRP A 144 4.91 4.85 0.27
CA TRP A 144 5.04 4.35 1.64
C TRP A 144 5.31 5.53 2.58
N TRP A 145 5.06 5.31 3.87
CA TRP A 145 5.19 6.33 4.91
C TRP A 145 5.67 5.68 6.21
N THR A 146 6.11 6.54 7.13
CA THR A 146 6.51 6.19 8.48
C THR A 146 6.04 7.26 9.46
N GLU A 147 5.87 6.86 10.72
CA GLU A 147 5.63 7.80 11.83
C GLU A 147 6.86 8.66 12.12
N SER A 148 8.05 8.05 12.05
CA SER A 148 9.34 8.67 12.44
C SER A 148 9.66 9.98 11.72
N ASN A 149 9.13 10.18 10.50
CA ASN A 149 9.40 11.37 9.69
C ASN A 149 8.14 12.19 9.39
N ALA A 150 7.07 12.04 10.18
CA ALA A 150 5.76 12.70 10.00
C ALA A 150 5.03 12.42 8.66
N THR A 151 5.64 11.66 7.74
CA THR A 151 5.07 11.32 6.43
C THR A 151 3.71 10.62 6.53
N LYS A 152 3.45 9.85 7.61
CA LYS A 152 2.13 9.27 7.88
C LYS A 152 1.02 10.33 7.93
N ARG A 153 1.22 11.41 8.68
CA ARG A 153 0.26 12.52 8.72
C ARG A 153 0.21 13.25 7.38
N GLN A 154 1.36 13.57 6.82
CA GLN A 154 1.48 14.46 5.66
C GLN A 154 0.93 13.85 4.35
N ILE A 155 1.04 12.52 4.17
CA ILE A 155 0.47 11.84 3.00
C ILE A 155 -1.08 11.87 3.00
N MET A 156 -1.68 12.09 4.17
CA MET A 156 -3.11 12.35 4.34
C MET A 156 -3.46 13.83 4.18
N ALA A 157 -2.71 14.59 3.38
CA ALA A 157 -3.10 15.96 3.02
C ALA A 157 -4.49 15.97 2.38
N GLU A 158 -5.30 16.96 2.75
CA GLU A 158 -6.70 17.09 2.39
C GLU A 158 -7.00 18.41 1.68
N CYS A 159 -8.02 18.39 0.82
CA CYS A 159 -8.76 19.54 0.34
C CYS A 159 -10.16 19.51 0.97
N LEU A 160 -10.47 20.51 1.78
CA LEU A 160 -11.71 20.66 2.52
C LEU A 160 -12.64 21.58 1.75
N VAL A 161 -13.62 21.01 1.04
CA VAL A 161 -14.60 21.75 0.24
C VAL A 161 -15.82 22.03 1.12
N PRO A 162 -16.26 23.30 1.29
CA PRO A 162 -17.41 23.62 2.13
C PRO A 162 -18.70 22.99 1.61
N GLU A 163 -19.50 22.43 2.52
CA GLU A 163 -20.88 21.96 2.35
C GLU A 163 -21.06 20.79 1.36
N ARG A 164 -20.73 20.99 0.08
CA ARG A 164 -21.06 20.09 -1.03
C ARG A 164 -20.03 20.17 -2.15
N ILE A 165 -19.67 19.02 -2.70
CA ILE A 165 -19.01 18.89 -4.00
C ILE A 165 -20.06 18.47 -5.02
N PRO A 166 -20.34 19.29 -6.05
CA PRO A 166 -21.37 18.98 -7.03
C PRO A 166 -21.08 17.70 -7.85
N PRO A 167 -22.11 16.92 -8.24
CA PRO A 167 -21.95 15.67 -9.00
C PRO A 167 -21.13 15.82 -10.29
N GLU A 168 -21.17 16.97 -10.95
CA GLU A 168 -20.47 17.23 -12.21
C GLU A 168 -18.93 17.22 -12.09
N PHE A 169 -18.40 17.29 -10.87
CA PHE A 169 -16.97 17.13 -10.60
C PHE A 169 -16.57 15.65 -10.42
N ILE A 170 -17.52 14.72 -10.26
CA ILE A 170 -17.22 13.29 -10.15
C ILE A 170 -16.82 12.76 -11.54
N ARG A 171 -15.64 12.15 -11.63
CA ARG A 171 -15.06 11.67 -12.91
C ARG A 171 -14.94 10.17 -12.98
N ALA A 172 -14.52 9.55 -11.88
CA ALA A 172 -14.36 8.11 -11.81
C ALA A 172 -14.63 7.56 -10.41
N ILE A 173 -14.92 6.26 -10.35
CA ILE A 173 -15.08 5.49 -9.13
C ILE A 173 -14.10 4.32 -9.23
N TYR A 174 -13.11 4.28 -8.34
CA TYR A 174 -12.15 3.20 -8.23
C TYR A 174 -12.65 2.16 -7.23
N VAL A 175 -12.44 0.88 -7.57
CA VAL A 175 -12.86 -0.28 -6.76
C VAL A 175 -11.81 -1.39 -6.74
N SER A 176 -11.92 -2.32 -5.79
CA SER A 176 -10.91 -3.35 -5.53
C SER A 176 -10.71 -4.37 -6.66
N ASN A 177 -11.75 -4.65 -7.45
CA ASN A 177 -11.70 -5.73 -8.45
C ASN A 177 -12.72 -5.53 -9.59
N HIS A 178 -12.61 -6.36 -10.62
CA HIS A 178 -13.47 -6.29 -11.82
C HIS A 178 -14.94 -6.63 -11.54
N GLU A 179 -15.23 -7.62 -10.69
CA GLU A 179 -16.59 -8.03 -10.36
C GLU A 179 -17.39 -6.89 -9.71
N LEU A 180 -16.76 -6.19 -8.76
CA LEU A 180 -17.36 -5.03 -8.12
C LEU A 180 -17.53 -3.87 -9.11
N ALA A 181 -16.57 -3.68 -10.03
CA ALA A 181 -16.67 -2.66 -11.06
C ALA A 181 -17.89 -2.91 -11.95
N ASP A 182 -18.11 -4.16 -12.38
CA ASP A 182 -19.26 -4.54 -13.21
C ASP A 182 -20.59 -4.39 -12.48
N LYS A 183 -20.63 -4.73 -11.18
CA LYS A 183 -21.80 -4.49 -10.33
C LYS A 183 -22.18 -3.01 -10.24
N ILE A 184 -21.21 -2.12 -10.02
CA ILE A 184 -21.47 -0.67 -9.93
C ILE A 184 -21.86 -0.10 -11.30
N ARG A 185 -21.22 -0.55 -12.40
CA ARG A 185 -21.57 -0.10 -13.76
C ARG A 185 -23.04 -0.32 -14.13
N GLN A 186 -23.68 -1.33 -13.56
CA GLN A 186 -25.10 -1.60 -13.77
C GLN A 186 -26.03 -0.61 -13.07
N SER A 187 -25.56 0.10 -12.04
CA SER A 187 -26.35 1.03 -11.23
C SER A 187 -26.00 2.50 -11.42
N VAL A 188 -24.99 2.84 -12.22
CA VAL A 188 -24.52 4.21 -12.45
C VAL A 188 -24.71 4.67 -13.90
N SER A 189 -24.82 5.98 -14.11
CA SER A 189 -24.92 6.58 -15.45
C SER A 189 -23.61 6.47 -16.24
N SER A 190 -23.71 6.53 -17.58
CA SER A 190 -22.56 6.36 -18.49
C SER A 190 -21.51 7.48 -18.46
N SER A 191 -21.75 8.58 -17.71
CA SER A 191 -20.83 9.73 -17.64
C SER A 191 -19.69 9.56 -16.64
N VAL A 192 -19.77 8.57 -15.74
CA VAL A 192 -18.75 8.30 -14.72
C VAL A 192 -18.08 6.96 -15.01
N SER A 193 -16.74 6.96 -15.08
CA SER A 193 -15.98 5.72 -15.30
C SER A 193 -15.85 4.93 -14.01
N VAL A 194 -16.20 3.65 -14.03
CA VAL A 194 -15.90 2.74 -12.90
C VAL A 194 -14.66 1.93 -13.26
N ILE A 195 -13.61 1.99 -12.43
CA ILE A 195 -12.27 1.48 -12.75
C ILE A 195 -11.82 0.49 -11.67
N PRO A 196 -11.57 -0.79 -12.00
CA PRO A 196 -10.94 -1.71 -11.08
C PRO A 196 -9.45 -1.35 -10.91
N GLU A 197 -9.04 -1.05 -9.69
CA GLU A 197 -7.67 -0.65 -9.34
C GLU A 197 -7.26 -1.28 -8.00
N PRO A 198 -7.04 -2.62 -7.95
CA PRO A 198 -6.72 -3.35 -6.72
C PRO A 198 -5.55 -2.75 -5.93
N SER A 199 -4.56 -2.20 -6.63
CA SER A 199 -3.35 -1.64 -6.01
C SER A 199 -3.64 -0.44 -5.10
N MET A 200 -4.68 0.35 -5.42
CA MET A 200 -5.17 1.45 -4.59
C MET A 200 -5.70 0.96 -3.24
N PHE A 201 -6.21 -0.27 -3.20
CA PHE A 201 -6.76 -0.93 -2.00
C PHE A 201 -5.75 -1.87 -1.34
N PHE A 202 -4.44 -1.65 -1.58
CA PHE A 202 -3.35 -2.46 -1.05
C PHE A 202 -3.44 -3.95 -1.41
N GLN A 203 -4.18 -4.28 -2.48
CA GLN A 203 -4.23 -5.62 -3.03
C GLN A 203 -3.18 -5.79 -4.12
N PRO A 204 -2.71 -7.03 -4.36
CA PRO A 204 -1.96 -7.33 -5.56
C PRO A 204 -2.71 -6.94 -6.84
N VAL A 205 -1.98 -6.45 -7.82
CA VAL A 205 -2.51 -6.18 -9.17
C VAL A 205 -2.91 -7.49 -9.84
N ARG A 206 -2.07 -8.51 -9.68
CA ARG A 206 -2.28 -9.83 -10.25
C ARG A 206 -1.81 -10.90 -9.28
N LYS A 207 -2.55 -12.01 -9.23
CA LYS A 207 -2.17 -13.22 -8.50
C LYS A 207 -2.38 -14.42 -9.41
N ILE A 208 -1.34 -15.24 -9.58
CA ILE A 208 -1.36 -16.46 -10.40
C ILE A 208 -1.11 -17.64 -9.47
N PRO A 209 -2.12 -18.45 -9.14
CA PRO A 209 -1.92 -19.65 -8.34
C PRO A 209 -1.16 -20.70 -9.16
N LEU A 210 -0.09 -21.27 -8.58
CA LEU A 210 0.70 -22.36 -9.17
C LEU A 210 0.39 -23.70 -8.50
N THR A 211 0.21 -23.69 -7.18
CA THR A 211 -0.24 -24.83 -6.37
C THR A 211 -1.27 -24.35 -5.33
N ASN A 212 -1.74 -25.24 -4.46
CA ASN A 212 -2.63 -24.87 -3.35
C ASN A 212 -2.00 -23.81 -2.42
N ASN A 213 -0.68 -23.85 -2.26
CA ASN A 213 0.05 -23.01 -1.31
C ASN A 213 0.93 -21.95 -1.98
N LEU A 214 1.30 -22.12 -3.25
CA LEU A 214 2.20 -21.23 -3.98
C LEU A 214 1.46 -20.37 -4.99
N SER A 215 1.71 -19.06 -4.98
CA SER A 215 1.22 -18.13 -6.01
C SER A 215 2.30 -17.14 -6.43
N LEU A 216 2.32 -16.78 -7.71
CA LEU A 216 3.01 -15.58 -8.18
C LEU A 216 2.14 -14.35 -7.93
N VAL A 217 2.78 -13.23 -7.60
CA VAL A 217 2.11 -12.00 -7.21
C VAL A 217 2.78 -10.80 -7.88
N GLU A 218 1.98 -9.94 -8.50
CA GLU A 218 2.40 -8.62 -8.94
C GLU A 218 1.82 -7.59 -7.97
N GLY A 219 2.68 -6.84 -7.27
CA GLY A 219 2.23 -5.87 -6.25
C GLY A 219 3.36 -5.45 -5.31
N ASP A 220 2.98 -4.81 -4.20
CA ASP A 220 3.93 -4.32 -3.20
C ASP A 220 4.15 -5.35 -2.08
N LEU A 221 5.35 -5.92 -2.01
CA LEU A 221 5.74 -6.93 -1.02
C LEU A 221 5.54 -6.45 0.42
N PHE A 222 5.80 -5.17 0.71
CA PHE A 222 5.71 -4.68 2.10
C PHE A 222 4.28 -4.50 2.59
N PHE A 223 3.29 -4.48 1.70
CA PHE A 223 1.87 -4.49 2.08
C PHE A 223 1.26 -5.89 2.05
N SER A 224 2.07 -6.93 1.87
CA SER A 224 1.63 -8.31 2.04
C SER A 224 1.07 -8.55 3.43
N LYS A 225 -0.01 -9.33 3.51
CA LYS A 225 -0.59 -9.80 4.79
C LYS A 225 0.08 -11.09 5.30
N MET A 226 1.14 -11.55 4.64
CA MET A 226 1.92 -12.70 5.09
C MET A 226 2.69 -12.37 6.37
N GLN A 227 2.86 -13.38 7.23
CA GLN A 227 3.59 -13.24 8.49
C GLN A 227 5.05 -12.88 8.24
N THR A 228 5.72 -13.52 7.28
CA THR A 228 7.14 -13.31 7.02
C THR A 228 7.38 -12.64 5.67
N LEU A 229 8.04 -11.49 5.69
CA LEU A 229 8.46 -10.74 4.51
C LEU A 229 9.95 -10.96 4.24
N THR A 230 10.31 -11.38 3.03
CA THR A 230 11.71 -11.60 2.68
C THR A 230 12.34 -10.34 2.11
N VAL A 231 13.51 -9.98 2.61
CA VAL A 231 14.32 -8.88 2.07
C VAL A 231 15.62 -9.45 1.53
N SER A 232 15.85 -9.28 0.22
CA SER A 232 17.12 -9.62 -0.41
C SER A 232 18.22 -8.66 0.03
N VAL A 233 19.28 -9.17 0.65
CA VAL A 233 20.38 -8.38 1.23
C VAL A 233 21.75 -8.86 0.74
N ASN A 234 22.80 -8.15 1.13
CA ASN A 234 24.19 -8.60 1.02
C ASN A 234 24.73 -9.04 2.39
N CYS A 235 25.99 -9.48 2.46
CA CYS A 235 26.60 -9.95 3.70
C CYS A 235 27.42 -8.88 4.44
N ILE A 236 27.47 -7.64 3.95
CA ILE A 236 28.35 -6.58 4.49
C ILE A 236 27.60 -5.43 5.16
N GLY A 237 26.30 -5.59 5.45
CA GLY A 237 25.57 -4.64 6.28
C GLY A 237 25.12 -3.36 5.56
N ILE A 238 25.02 -3.37 4.22
CA ILE A 238 24.57 -2.20 3.44
C ILE A 238 23.20 -2.45 2.80
N MET A 239 22.24 -1.53 3.00
CA MET A 239 20.95 -1.51 2.31
C MET A 239 20.81 -0.18 1.55
N GLY A 240 21.27 -0.16 0.29
CA GLY A 240 21.50 1.09 -0.45
C GLY A 240 20.58 1.35 -1.63
N LYS A 241 19.94 0.33 -2.21
CA LYS A 241 19.01 0.46 -3.35
C LYS A 241 17.87 -0.55 -3.29
N GLY A 242 16.83 -0.35 -4.12
CA GLY A 242 15.70 -1.25 -4.30
C GLY A 242 14.96 -1.62 -3.02
N LEU A 243 14.48 -2.87 -2.96
CA LEU A 243 13.72 -3.42 -1.82
C LEU A 243 14.46 -3.27 -0.48
N ALA A 244 15.77 -3.52 -0.46
CA ALA A 244 16.58 -3.38 0.74
C ALA A 244 16.63 -1.93 1.25
N SER A 245 16.83 -0.95 0.36
CA SER A 245 16.83 0.47 0.76
C SER A 245 15.48 0.88 1.34
N ARG A 246 14.37 0.43 0.73
CA ARG A 246 13.04 0.71 1.29
C ARG A 246 12.86 0.07 2.65
N ALA A 247 13.28 -1.19 2.82
CA ALA A 247 13.27 -1.86 4.13
C ALA A 247 14.02 -1.04 5.19
N LYS A 248 15.20 -0.51 4.86
CA LYS A 248 16.00 0.32 5.78
C LYS A 248 15.26 1.57 6.25
N TYR A 249 14.55 2.28 5.36
CA TYR A 249 13.87 3.51 5.73
C TYR A 249 12.51 3.27 6.37
N GLN A 250 11.79 2.23 5.91
CA GLN A 250 10.46 1.88 6.42
C GLN A 250 10.53 1.11 7.74
N PHE A 251 11.59 0.31 7.95
CA PHE A 251 11.80 -0.54 9.13
C PHE A 251 13.26 -0.39 9.66
N PRO A 252 13.58 0.72 10.34
CA PRO A 252 14.94 0.98 10.81
C PRO A 252 15.49 -0.09 11.77
N ASP A 253 14.61 -0.71 12.56
CA ASP A 253 14.93 -1.82 13.47
C ASP A 253 15.40 -3.07 12.72
N VAL A 254 14.79 -3.40 11.58
CA VAL A 254 15.23 -4.49 10.69
C VAL A 254 16.64 -4.22 10.17
N TYR A 255 16.96 -2.96 9.84
CA TYR A 255 18.29 -2.59 9.38
C TYR A 255 19.35 -2.72 10.48
N VAL A 256 19.04 -2.29 11.71
CA VAL A 256 19.94 -2.45 12.86
C VAL A 256 20.20 -3.93 13.14
N TYR A 257 19.16 -4.77 13.16
CA TYR A 257 19.30 -6.21 13.33
C TYR A 257 20.18 -6.82 12.23
N TYR A 258 19.91 -6.47 10.97
CA TYR A 258 20.69 -6.90 9.82
C TYR A 258 22.19 -6.56 9.94
N GLN A 259 22.52 -5.35 10.36
CA GLN A 259 23.92 -4.93 10.53
C GLN A 259 24.63 -5.74 11.62
N ASP A 260 23.97 -6.02 12.75
CA ASP A 260 24.51 -6.89 13.79
C ASP A 260 24.75 -8.31 13.28
N GLN A 261 23.81 -8.89 12.53
CA GLN A 261 23.98 -10.23 11.95
C GLN A 261 25.13 -10.30 10.93
N CYS A 262 25.35 -9.24 10.14
CA CYS A 262 26.53 -9.15 9.26
C CYS A 262 27.83 -9.07 10.07
N LYS A 263 27.87 -8.23 11.11
CA LYS A 263 29.05 -8.06 11.98
C LYS A 263 29.43 -9.36 12.68
N ARG A 264 28.44 -10.13 13.14
CA ARG A 264 28.62 -11.45 13.77
C ARG A 264 28.88 -12.58 12.78
N LYS A 265 28.80 -12.32 11.47
CA LYS A 265 28.92 -13.32 10.39
C LYS A 265 27.89 -14.46 10.50
N THR A 266 26.75 -14.20 11.14
CA THR A 266 25.65 -15.16 11.26
C THR A 266 24.84 -15.21 9.97
N LEU A 267 24.58 -14.06 9.37
CA LEU A 267 24.07 -13.95 8.01
C LEU A 267 25.21 -14.22 7.01
N ARG A 268 25.00 -15.18 6.12
CA ARG A 268 25.94 -15.55 5.05
C ARG A 268 25.17 -16.13 3.87
N MET A 269 25.81 -16.19 2.70
CA MET A 269 25.24 -16.87 1.54
C MET A 269 24.82 -18.30 1.90
N GLY A 270 23.63 -18.70 1.45
CA GLY A 270 23.05 -20.01 1.75
C GLY A 270 22.48 -20.18 3.15
N LYS A 271 22.55 -19.16 4.03
CA LYS A 271 21.96 -19.21 5.38
C LYS A 271 21.26 -17.89 5.72
N PRO A 272 19.97 -17.77 5.37
CA PRO A 272 19.13 -16.67 5.81
C PRO A 272 19.05 -16.55 7.34
N VAL A 273 18.69 -15.37 7.81
CA VAL A 273 18.39 -15.12 9.23
C VAL A 273 17.00 -14.51 9.38
N LEU A 274 16.28 -14.94 10.41
CA LEU A 274 14.93 -14.49 10.70
C LEU A 274 14.96 -13.44 11.81
N TYR A 275 14.29 -12.32 11.58
CA TYR A 275 14.01 -11.31 12.59
C TYR A 275 12.53 -11.34 12.95
N GLN A 276 12.24 -11.78 14.17
CA GLN A 276 10.89 -11.78 14.74
C GLN A 276 10.65 -10.42 15.39
N ARG A 277 9.92 -9.56 14.69
CA ARG A 277 9.66 -8.20 15.18
C ARG A 277 8.54 -8.21 16.21
N GLU A 278 8.75 -7.57 17.34
CA GLU A 278 7.75 -7.42 18.41
C GLU A 278 6.75 -6.28 18.11
N GLY A 279 7.11 -5.34 17.22
CA GLY A 279 6.31 -4.17 16.92
C GLY A 279 5.18 -4.43 15.90
N PRO A 280 3.92 -4.04 16.19
CA PRO A 280 2.77 -4.28 15.32
C PRO A 280 2.83 -3.39 14.08
N TYR A 281 3.38 -3.91 12.99
CA TYR A 281 3.59 -3.15 11.74
C TYR A 281 2.31 -2.48 11.24
N HIS A 282 1.22 -3.25 11.16
CA HIS A 282 -0.06 -2.76 10.67
C HIS A 282 -0.58 -1.56 11.47
N GLN A 283 -0.31 -1.52 12.79
CA GLN A 283 -0.69 -0.39 13.64
C GLN A 283 0.15 0.86 13.34
N GLN A 284 1.45 0.69 13.05
CA GLN A 284 2.34 1.81 12.76
C GLN A 284 2.01 2.53 11.45
N ILE A 285 1.48 1.82 10.46
CA ILE A 285 1.16 2.40 9.15
C ILE A 285 -0.32 2.76 8.97
N ALA A 286 -1.21 2.33 9.86
CA ALA A 286 -2.60 2.79 9.87
C ALA A 286 -2.74 4.19 10.50
N ASP A 287 -3.75 4.94 10.05
CA ASP A 287 -4.30 6.05 10.85
C ASP A 287 -4.97 5.46 12.10
N ASP A 288 -4.95 6.16 13.25
CA ASP A 288 -5.55 5.74 14.53
C ASP A 288 -5.80 4.20 14.67
N PRO A 289 -4.78 3.41 15.04
CA PRO A 289 -4.85 1.95 14.98
C PRO A 289 -5.56 1.32 16.17
N SER A 290 -6.25 2.10 17.02
CA SER A 290 -6.89 1.62 18.25
C SER A 290 -7.92 0.50 18.01
N SER A 291 -8.60 0.54 16.86
CA SER A 291 -9.52 -0.49 16.35
C SER A 291 -8.82 -1.72 15.78
N LEU A 292 -7.54 -1.60 15.41
CA LEU A 292 -6.73 -2.71 14.91
C LEU A 292 -6.24 -3.51 16.11
N GLY A 293 -6.99 -4.56 16.46
CA GLY A 293 -6.57 -5.52 17.50
C GLY A 293 -5.14 -6.06 17.26
N ASN A 294 -4.58 -6.76 18.25
CA ASN A 294 -3.23 -7.32 18.18
C ASN A 294 -3.11 -8.35 17.05
N ARG A 295 -2.85 -7.88 15.83
CA ARG A 295 -2.63 -8.70 14.65
C ARG A 295 -1.19 -9.18 14.59
N THR A 296 -1.04 -10.32 13.90
CA THR A 296 0.17 -11.13 13.75
C THR A 296 1.45 -10.34 13.55
N ASP A 297 2.49 -10.77 14.27
CA ASP A 297 3.85 -10.29 14.11
C ASP A 297 4.28 -10.29 12.63
N THR A 298 4.79 -9.15 12.15
CA THR A 298 5.42 -9.07 10.83
C THR A 298 6.90 -9.37 10.97
N TRP A 299 7.31 -10.55 10.54
CA TRP A 299 8.69 -11.03 10.59
C TRP A 299 9.44 -10.70 9.30
N PHE A 300 10.76 -10.64 9.40
CA PHE A 300 11.62 -10.40 8.25
C PHE A 300 12.61 -11.54 8.05
N LEU A 301 12.57 -12.18 6.89
CA LEU A 301 13.60 -13.12 6.45
C LEU A 301 14.67 -12.35 5.68
N LEU A 302 15.83 -12.15 6.28
CA LEU A 302 16.97 -11.50 5.65
C LEU A 302 17.71 -12.55 4.81
N PHE A 303 17.56 -12.46 3.50
CA PHE A 303 18.04 -13.45 2.55
C PHE A 303 19.24 -12.90 1.77
N ALA A 304 20.44 -13.39 2.08
CA ALA A 304 21.65 -12.98 1.36
C ALA A 304 21.63 -13.51 -0.09
N THR A 305 21.69 -12.59 -1.05
CA THR A 305 21.75 -12.93 -2.50
C THR A 305 23.10 -12.62 -3.12
N LYS A 306 23.98 -11.91 -2.41
CA LYS A 306 25.33 -11.53 -2.84
C LYS A 306 26.23 -11.26 -1.63
N GLN A 307 27.54 -11.34 -1.82
CA GLN A 307 28.49 -11.05 -0.73
C GLN A 307 28.65 -9.55 -0.52
N HIS A 308 29.10 -8.82 -1.53
CA HIS A 308 29.22 -7.37 -1.52
C HIS A 308 28.09 -6.73 -2.34
N TRP A 309 27.65 -5.52 -2.00
CA TRP A 309 26.53 -4.85 -2.70
C TRP A 309 26.83 -4.53 -4.19
N ARG A 310 28.11 -4.48 -4.55
CA ARG A 310 28.60 -4.24 -5.93
C ARG A 310 28.57 -5.50 -6.80
N ASP A 311 28.45 -6.68 -6.18
CA ASP A 311 28.51 -7.95 -6.88
C ASP A 311 27.18 -8.24 -7.59
N ASN A 312 27.23 -9.10 -8.60
CA ASN A 312 26.05 -9.77 -9.11
C ASN A 312 25.51 -10.75 -8.05
N SER A 313 24.24 -11.11 -8.16
CA SER A 313 23.67 -12.12 -7.26
C SER A 313 24.18 -13.52 -7.61
N ASP A 314 24.38 -14.35 -6.58
CA ASP A 314 24.90 -15.71 -6.68
C ASP A 314 23.77 -16.74 -6.64
N ILE A 315 23.47 -17.32 -7.81
CA ILE A 315 22.39 -18.29 -7.98
C ILE A 315 22.58 -19.56 -7.15
N ASN A 316 23.82 -20.05 -7.00
CA ASN A 316 24.12 -21.24 -6.20
C ASN A 316 23.91 -20.95 -4.71
N GLY A 317 24.30 -19.75 -4.27
CA GLY A 317 24.05 -19.28 -2.91
C GLY A 317 22.56 -19.06 -2.63
N ILE A 318 21.77 -18.63 -3.62
CA ILE A 318 20.32 -18.54 -3.53
C ILE A 318 19.69 -19.93 -3.37
N GLU A 319 20.06 -20.90 -4.22
CA GLU A 319 19.52 -22.27 -4.12
C GLU A 319 19.83 -22.90 -2.75
N LYS A 320 21.06 -22.73 -2.24
CA LYS A 320 21.42 -23.17 -0.87
C LYS A 320 20.57 -22.49 0.21
N GLY A 321 20.24 -21.21 0.03
CA GLY A 321 19.40 -20.47 0.97
C GLY A 321 17.94 -20.91 0.93
N LEU A 322 17.45 -21.31 -0.24
CA LEU A 322 16.12 -21.91 -0.42
C LEU A 322 16.04 -23.30 0.19
N GLN A 323 17.08 -24.13 0.01
CA GLN A 323 17.19 -25.41 0.71
C GLN A 323 17.17 -25.21 2.23
N TRP A 324 17.99 -24.27 2.74
CA TRP A 324 17.97 -23.96 4.18
C TRP A 324 16.58 -23.54 4.66
N LEU A 325 15.88 -22.71 3.88
CA LEU A 325 14.53 -22.25 4.22
C LEU A 325 13.55 -23.43 4.28
N LEU A 326 13.55 -24.31 3.26
CA LEU A 326 12.71 -25.50 3.23
C LEU A 326 12.99 -26.42 4.44
N ASP A 327 14.25 -26.61 4.79
CA ASP A 327 14.65 -27.47 5.91
C ASP A 327 14.31 -26.88 7.30
N ASN A 328 14.01 -25.58 7.39
CA ASN A 328 13.95 -24.89 8.68
C ASN A 328 12.69 -24.07 8.95
N TYR A 329 11.83 -23.78 7.96
CA TYR A 329 10.72 -22.84 8.12
C TYR A 329 9.79 -23.21 9.28
N GLU A 330 9.47 -24.50 9.45
CA GLU A 330 8.64 -25.01 10.55
C GLU A 330 9.31 -24.80 11.90
N ARG A 331 10.58 -25.20 12.00
CA ARG A 331 11.38 -25.11 13.23
C ARG A 331 11.54 -23.68 13.71
N VAL A 332 11.62 -22.71 12.79
CA VAL A 332 11.74 -21.28 13.12
C VAL A 332 10.37 -20.55 13.17
N GLY A 333 9.28 -21.28 12.94
CA GLY A 333 7.90 -20.80 13.15
C GLY A 333 7.31 -19.96 12.01
N ILE A 334 7.86 -20.02 10.80
CA ILE A 334 7.28 -19.32 9.64
C ILE A 334 6.00 -20.04 9.23
N LYS A 335 4.87 -19.32 9.28
CA LYS A 335 3.53 -19.81 8.95
C LYS A 335 3.02 -19.35 7.59
N SER A 336 3.64 -18.31 7.03
CA SER A 336 3.37 -17.81 5.69
C SER A 336 4.48 -16.88 5.23
N LEU A 337 4.73 -16.82 3.91
CA LEU A 337 5.92 -16.19 3.35
C LEU A 337 5.59 -15.32 2.12
N ALA A 338 6.05 -14.08 2.13
CA ALA A 338 6.20 -13.25 0.95
C ALA A 338 7.69 -13.17 0.57
N ILE A 339 8.02 -13.53 -0.67
CA ILE A 339 9.41 -13.57 -1.14
C ILE A 339 9.54 -12.88 -2.50
N PRO A 340 10.51 -11.97 -2.71
CA PRO A 340 10.69 -11.34 -4.01
C PRO A 340 11.40 -12.29 -4.98
N ALA A 341 11.40 -11.95 -6.26
CA ALA A 341 12.27 -12.57 -7.27
C ALA A 341 13.76 -12.35 -6.92
N LEU A 342 14.33 -13.26 -6.13
CA LEU A 342 15.64 -13.13 -5.51
C LEU A 342 16.75 -12.89 -6.53
N GLY A 343 17.49 -11.78 -6.38
CA GLY A 343 18.61 -11.45 -7.26
C GLY A 343 18.23 -11.00 -8.68
N CYS A 344 16.93 -10.90 -9.00
CA CYS A 344 16.47 -10.23 -10.21
C CYS A 344 16.59 -8.69 -10.09
N GLY A 345 16.52 -7.97 -11.21
CA GLY A 345 16.68 -6.51 -11.26
C GLY A 345 18.13 -6.08 -10.97
N LEU A 346 18.36 -5.39 -9.86
CA LEU A 346 19.70 -4.92 -9.44
C LEU A 346 20.72 -6.04 -9.17
N GLY A 347 20.28 -7.28 -8.99
CA GLY A 347 21.15 -8.46 -8.88
C GLY A 347 21.60 -9.05 -10.21
N ARG A 348 20.99 -8.60 -11.32
CA ARG A 348 21.25 -9.00 -12.72
C ARG A 348 21.02 -10.48 -13.05
N LEU A 349 20.40 -11.26 -12.16
CA LEU A 349 19.88 -12.57 -12.54
C LEU A 349 18.60 -12.39 -13.36
N ARG A 350 18.33 -13.37 -14.23
CA ARG A 350 17.14 -13.39 -15.09
C ARG A 350 16.05 -14.21 -14.43
N TRP A 351 14.80 -13.81 -14.59
CA TRP A 351 13.66 -14.54 -14.03
C TRP A 351 13.58 -15.95 -14.61
N GLU A 352 13.96 -16.10 -15.88
CA GLU A 352 14.03 -17.35 -16.62
C GLU A 352 14.91 -18.40 -15.91
N ASP A 353 15.94 -17.96 -15.19
CA ASP A 353 16.84 -18.85 -14.45
C ASP A 353 16.39 -19.01 -12.98
N VAL A 354 15.91 -17.93 -12.35
CA VAL A 354 15.59 -17.89 -10.91
C VAL A 354 14.18 -18.40 -10.59
N GLY A 355 13.21 -18.12 -11.45
CA GLY A 355 11.81 -18.46 -11.27
C GLY A 355 11.58 -19.96 -11.05
N PRO A 356 12.11 -20.84 -11.93
CA PRO A 356 12.01 -22.29 -11.74
C PRO A 356 12.66 -22.76 -10.44
N ILE A 357 13.84 -22.22 -10.09
CA ILE A 357 14.52 -22.56 -8.83
C ILE A 357 13.67 -22.15 -7.62
N LEU A 358 13.14 -20.93 -7.59
CA LEU A 358 12.25 -20.50 -6.50
C LEU A 358 11.05 -21.44 -6.38
N CYS A 359 10.35 -21.71 -7.48
CA CYS A 359 9.11 -22.48 -7.47
C CYS A 359 9.36 -23.95 -7.10
N LYS A 360 10.45 -24.56 -7.57
CA LYS A 360 10.88 -25.93 -7.20
C LYS A 360 11.01 -26.15 -5.69
N TYR A 361 11.50 -25.15 -4.96
CA TYR A 361 11.68 -25.25 -3.51
C TYR A 361 10.44 -24.83 -2.73
N LEU A 362 9.83 -23.71 -3.11
CA LEU A 362 8.72 -23.10 -2.39
C LEU A 362 7.41 -23.88 -2.55
N SER A 363 7.23 -24.61 -3.67
CA SER A 363 6.05 -25.47 -3.87
C SER A 363 5.98 -26.65 -2.91
N LYS A 364 7.11 -27.03 -2.28
CA LYS A 364 7.21 -28.12 -1.30
C LYS A 364 6.88 -27.71 0.13
N MET A 365 6.57 -26.43 0.35
CA MET A 365 6.24 -25.91 1.68
C MET A 365 4.75 -26.06 1.95
N ASP A 366 4.39 -26.51 3.16
CA ASP A 366 2.99 -26.69 3.59
C ASP A 366 2.37 -25.40 4.17
N ILE A 367 2.90 -24.25 3.77
CA ILE A 367 2.44 -22.91 4.19
C ILE A 367 2.12 -22.04 2.97
N PRO A 368 1.24 -21.03 3.11
CA PRO A 368 1.04 -20.05 2.04
C PRO A 368 2.33 -19.30 1.68
N VAL A 369 2.71 -19.34 0.41
CA VAL A 369 3.87 -18.64 -0.15
C VAL A 369 3.47 -17.80 -1.36
N TRP A 370 3.82 -16.50 -1.31
CA TRP A 370 3.67 -15.57 -2.42
C TRP A 370 5.03 -15.14 -2.95
N VAL A 371 5.27 -15.41 -4.23
CA VAL A 371 6.47 -14.96 -4.95
C VAL A 371 6.16 -13.66 -5.68
N TYR A 372 6.75 -12.56 -5.23
CA TYR A 372 6.57 -11.24 -5.84
C TYR A 372 7.46 -11.09 -7.07
N LEU A 373 6.83 -10.86 -8.22
CA LEU A 373 7.48 -10.73 -9.52
C LEU A 373 8.38 -9.47 -9.58
N PRO A 374 9.42 -9.46 -10.43
CA PRO A 374 10.27 -8.28 -10.61
C PRO A 374 9.46 -7.09 -11.13
N ALA A 375 9.52 -5.95 -10.44
CA ALA A 375 8.73 -4.77 -10.82
C ALA A 375 9.33 -3.93 -11.95
N GLU A 376 10.65 -4.04 -12.18
CA GLU A 376 11.36 -3.23 -13.17
C GLU A 376 11.18 -3.77 -14.61
N LYS A 377 10.66 -4.99 -14.78
CA LYS A 377 10.55 -5.64 -16.07
C LYS A 377 9.23 -6.40 -16.19
N GLN A 378 8.44 -6.04 -17.19
CA GLN A 378 7.27 -6.83 -17.57
C GLN A 378 7.74 -8.17 -18.15
N LEU A 379 7.30 -9.26 -17.53
CA LEU A 379 7.60 -10.61 -17.96
C LEU A 379 6.55 -11.07 -18.97
N SER A 380 6.95 -11.88 -19.95
CA SER A 380 6.00 -12.54 -20.84
C SER A 380 5.19 -13.58 -20.05
N ASN A 381 3.93 -13.76 -20.43
CA ASN A 381 3.03 -14.70 -19.73
C ASN A 381 3.55 -16.14 -19.75
N ASP A 382 4.28 -16.54 -20.80
CA ASP A 382 4.84 -17.90 -20.94
C ASP A 382 5.81 -18.23 -19.79
N LEU A 383 6.55 -17.24 -19.27
CA LEU A 383 7.49 -17.39 -18.15
C LEU A 383 6.82 -17.42 -16.77
N LEU A 384 5.50 -17.28 -16.73
CA LEU A 384 4.69 -17.28 -15.50
C LEU A 384 3.80 -18.52 -15.40
N THR A 385 3.88 -19.42 -16.38
CA THR A 385 3.09 -20.65 -16.45
C THR A 385 3.57 -21.69 -15.45
N LYS A 386 2.67 -22.60 -15.07
CA LYS A 386 3.00 -23.68 -14.14
C LYS A 386 4.02 -24.63 -14.76
N GLU A 387 3.83 -24.94 -16.04
CA GLU A 387 4.65 -25.81 -16.87
C GLU A 387 6.10 -25.30 -16.92
N PHE A 388 6.31 -24.00 -17.12
CA PHE A 388 7.65 -23.41 -17.12
C PHE A 388 8.32 -23.39 -15.73
N LEU A 389 7.55 -23.17 -14.66
CA LEU A 389 8.10 -22.90 -13.33
C LEU A 389 8.28 -24.14 -12.46
N LEU A 390 7.53 -25.21 -12.73
CA LEU A 390 7.54 -26.42 -11.91
C LEU A 390 7.98 -27.67 -12.68
N ASP A 391 8.28 -27.55 -13.98
CA ASP A 391 8.52 -28.69 -14.87
C ASP A 391 7.38 -29.74 -14.79
N ASP A 392 6.15 -29.25 -14.62
CA ASP A 392 4.92 -30.03 -14.39
C ASP A 392 4.09 -30.24 -15.67
#